data_AF-A0A557WMK3-F1
#
_entry.id   AF-A0A557WMK3-F1
#
_cell.length_a   1.000
_cell.length_b   1.000
_cell.length_c   1.000
_cell.angle_alpha   90.00
_cell.angle_beta   90.00
_cell.angle_gamma   90.00
#
_symmetry.space_group_name_H-M   'P 1'
#
loop_
_entity.id
_entity.type
_entity.pdbx_description
1 polymer ?
#
loop_
_entity_poly.entity_id
_entity_poly.type
_entity_poly.pdbx_seq_one_letter_code
_entity_poly.pdbx_strand_id
1 'polypeptide(L)'
;MVTVEADVDAVERRLAAGELNCPACAGVLAGWGHARPRQLRGPGGTLQLCPRRSRCTGCGMTHVLLPVTALLRRADTAAVIVSALAAKAVRREGFRQIAAALARPAETVRGWLRRFAERALAVRSTFTVWLRAVDADPVMPEP
;
A
#
# COMPACT_ATOMS: atom_id res chain seq x y z
N MET A 1 -2.91 -11.02 5.51
CA MET A 1 -1.88 -10.28 4.73
C MET A 1 -1.23 -9.30 5.68
N VAL A 2 0.06 -9.04 5.50
CA VAL A 2 0.86 -8.07 6.25
C VAL A 2 1.53 -7.15 5.23
N THR A 3 1.45 -5.84 5.45
CA THR A 3 2.15 -4.87 4.60
C THR A 3 3.61 -4.79 5.07
N VAL A 4 4.54 -4.87 4.14
CA VAL A 4 5.99 -4.83 4.38
C VAL A 4 6.67 -3.78 3.49
N GLU A 5 7.94 -3.49 3.74
CA GLU A 5 8.74 -2.60 2.90
C GLU A 5 8.84 -3.04 1.43
N ALA A 6 9.30 -2.12 0.58
CA ALA A 6 9.35 -2.34 -0.87
C ALA A 6 10.50 -3.26 -1.31
N ASP A 7 11.63 -3.22 -0.59
CA ASP A 7 12.82 -3.99 -0.87
C ASP A 7 12.62 -5.45 -0.44
N VAL A 8 12.65 -6.36 -1.41
CA VAL A 8 12.47 -7.80 -1.17
C VAL A 8 13.58 -8.37 -0.29
N ASP A 9 14.82 -7.89 -0.45
CA ASP A 9 15.94 -8.41 0.32
C ASP A 9 15.86 -7.97 1.77
N ALA A 10 15.37 -6.75 2.04
CA ALA A 10 15.05 -6.31 3.39
C ALA A 10 13.98 -7.19 4.02
N VAL A 11 12.91 -7.52 3.28
CA VAL A 11 11.84 -8.39 3.78
C VAL A 11 12.37 -9.78 4.14
N GLU A 12 13.19 -10.39 3.27
CA GLU A 12 13.77 -11.71 3.56
C GLU A 12 14.73 -11.66 4.76
N ARG A 13 15.54 -10.61 4.91
CA ARG A 13 16.41 -10.42 6.09
C ARG A 13 15.58 -10.36 7.38
N ARG A 14 14.55 -9.51 7.43
CA ARG A 14 13.68 -9.36 8.61
C ARG A 14 12.91 -10.64 8.92
N LEU A 15 12.46 -11.34 7.88
CA LEU A 15 11.75 -12.62 8.02
C LEU A 15 12.67 -13.70 8.58
N ALA A 16 13.92 -13.79 8.10
CA ALA A 16 14.92 -14.72 8.61
C ALA A 16 15.34 -14.39 10.06
N ALA A 17 15.40 -13.09 10.41
CA ALA A 17 15.68 -12.62 11.76
C ALA A 17 14.49 -12.76 12.73
N GLY A 18 13.30 -13.13 12.24
CA GLY A 18 12.10 -13.28 13.07
C GLY A 18 11.47 -11.95 13.53
N GLU A 19 11.76 -10.86 12.82
CA GLU A 19 11.35 -9.48 13.17
C GLU A 19 9.96 -9.10 12.65
N LEU A 20 9.26 -10.04 12.01
CA LEU A 20 7.91 -9.83 11.49
C LEU A 20 6.91 -10.56 12.38
N ASN A 21 5.93 -9.83 12.92
CA ASN A 21 4.94 -10.37 13.86
C ASN A 21 3.60 -10.65 13.18
N CYS A 22 2.93 -11.69 13.65
CA CYS A 22 1.58 -12.04 13.24
C CYS A 22 0.59 -10.99 13.78
N PRO A 23 -0.24 -10.38 12.92
CA PRO A 23 -1.20 -9.37 13.36
C PRO A 23 -2.33 -9.93 14.24
N ALA A 24 -2.47 -11.25 14.34
CA ALA A 24 -3.55 -11.87 15.11
C ALA A 24 -3.13 -12.39 16.50
N CYS A 25 -1.87 -12.78 16.68
CA CYS A 25 -1.39 -13.33 17.95
C CYS A 25 -0.03 -12.78 18.38
N ALA A 26 0.52 -11.79 17.67
CA ALA A 26 1.86 -11.22 17.85
C ALA A 26 3.04 -12.19 17.70
N GLY A 27 2.81 -13.50 17.51
CA GLY A 27 3.87 -14.50 17.31
C GLY A 27 4.69 -14.27 16.04
N VAL A 28 5.93 -14.78 16.04
CA VAL A 28 6.88 -14.62 14.93
C VAL A 28 6.36 -15.24 13.64
N LEU A 29 6.58 -14.56 12.52
CA LEU A 29 6.31 -15.05 11.18
C LEU A 29 7.57 -15.72 10.62
N ALA A 30 7.47 -16.98 10.21
CA ALA A 30 8.52 -17.72 9.54
C ALA A 30 8.26 -17.82 8.03
N GLY A 31 9.30 -18.04 7.23
CA GLY A 31 9.17 -18.29 5.80
C GLY A 31 8.34 -19.53 5.48
N TRP A 32 7.40 -19.42 4.52
CA TRP A 32 6.53 -20.53 4.14
C TRP A 32 6.56 -20.85 2.64
N GLY A 33 6.47 -19.84 1.79
CA GLY A 33 6.51 -20.02 0.33
C GLY A 33 6.29 -18.70 -0.39
N HIS A 34 5.79 -18.75 -1.62
CA HIS A 34 5.44 -17.57 -2.39
C HIS A 34 3.95 -17.59 -2.76
N ALA A 35 3.36 -16.42 -2.90
CA ALA A 35 2.05 -16.27 -3.51
C ALA A 35 2.17 -16.37 -5.04
N ARG A 36 1.05 -16.45 -5.75
CA ARG A 36 1.07 -16.46 -7.21
C ARG A 36 1.71 -15.16 -7.73
N PRO A 37 2.59 -15.23 -8.75
CA PRO A 37 3.07 -14.06 -9.44
C PRO A 37 1.90 -13.22 -9.98
N ARG A 38 2.05 -11.90 -9.91
CA ARG A 38 1.09 -10.93 -10.44
C ARG A 38 1.82 -9.82 -11.17
N GLN A 39 1.20 -9.37 -12.26
CA GLN A 39 1.65 -8.19 -12.99
C GLN A 39 0.96 -6.95 -12.42
N LEU A 40 1.73 -5.92 -12.14
CA LEU A 40 1.26 -4.62 -11.70
C LEU A 40 1.61 -3.55 -12.71
N ARG A 41 0.73 -2.59 -12.90
CA ARG A 41 0.97 -1.41 -13.73
C ARG A 41 1.59 -0.32 -12.88
N GLY A 42 2.85 -0.02 -13.14
CA GLY A 42 3.63 1.04 -12.53
C GLY A 42 3.70 2.30 -13.39
N PRO A 43 4.34 3.37 -12.89
CA PRO A 43 4.57 4.60 -13.65
C PRO A 43 5.46 4.38 -14.88
N GLY A 44 6.48 3.51 -14.76
CA GLY A 44 7.45 3.20 -15.82
C GLY A 44 7.17 1.92 -16.60
N GLY A 45 5.95 1.35 -16.49
CA GLY A 45 5.58 0.09 -17.16
C GLY A 45 5.14 -1.01 -16.20
N THR A 46 5.21 -2.26 -16.66
CA THR A 46 4.73 -3.41 -15.89
C THR A 46 5.78 -3.90 -14.88
N LEU A 47 5.38 -4.05 -13.63
CA LEU A 47 6.16 -4.64 -12.54
C LEU A 47 5.67 -6.07 -12.28
N GLN A 48 6.59 -7.04 -12.30
CA GLN A 48 6.31 -8.39 -11.81
C GLN A 48 6.46 -8.41 -10.29
N LEU A 49 5.46 -8.94 -9.60
CA LEU A 49 5.47 -9.10 -8.15
C LEU A 49 5.14 -10.54 -7.81
N CYS A 50 6.03 -11.20 -7.07
CA CYS A 50 5.81 -12.51 -6.47
C CYS A 50 5.90 -12.37 -4.94
N PRO A 51 4.80 -12.04 -4.24
CA PRO A 51 4.84 -11.74 -2.82
C PRO A 51 5.29 -12.96 -2.01
N ARG A 52 6.16 -12.74 -1.03
CA ARG A 52 6.53 -13.77 -0.05
C ARG A 52 5.32 -14.15 0.80
N ARG A 53 5.23 -15.43 1.18
CA ARG A 53 4.29 -15.94 2.20
C ARG A 53 5.06 -16.30 3.45
N SER A 54 4.46 -15.97 4.59
CA SER A 54 4.93 -16.37 5.90
C SER A 54 3.86 -17.17 6.65
N ARG A 55 4.28 -18.00 7.59
CA ARG A 55 3.41 -18.75 8.49
C ARG A 55 3.78 -18.39 9.93
N CYS A 56 2.78 -18.07 10.74
CA CYS A 56 3.01 -17.78 12.15
C CYS A 56 3.43 -19.06 12.89
N THR A 57 4.48 -18.97 13.71
CA THR A 57 4.96 -20.07 14.55
C THR A 57 4.06 -20.35 15.76
N GLY A 58 3.26 -19.36 16.20
CA GLY A 58 2.31 -19.50 17.30
C GLY A 58 0.97 -20.07 16.86
N CYS A 59 0.22 -19.33 16.03
CA CYS A 59 -1.15 -19.71 15.65
C CYS A 59 -1.24 -20.48 14.31
N GLY A 60 -0.13 -20.69 13.60
CA GLY A 60 -0.10 -21.43 12.34
C GLY A 60 -0.72 -20.72 11.12
N MET A 61 -1.30 -19.53 11.28
CA MET A 61 -1.92 -18.78 10.18
C MET A 61 -0.90 -18.34 9.13
N THR A 62 -1.32 -18.32 7.87
CA THR A 62 -0.49 -17.89 6.75
C THR A 62 -0.80 -16.45 6.35
N HIS A 63 0.24 -15.64 6.17
CA HIS A 63 0.14 -14.27 5.71
C HIS A 63 0.90 -14.10 4.39
N VAL A 64 0.31 -13.38 3.44
CA VAL A 64 1.06 -12.81 2.31
C VAL A 64 1.73 -11.54 2.80
N LEU A 65 3.04 -11.42 2.59
CA LEU A 65 3.84 -10.22 2.81
C LEU A 65 3.73 -9.35 1.56
N LEU A 66 2.88 -8.32 1.60
CA LEU A 66 2.60 -7.47 0.46
C LEU A 66 3.44 -6.18 0.60
N PRO A 67 4.31 -5.84 -0.38
CA PRO A 67 5.10 -4.61 -0.29
C PRO A 67 4.20 -3.38 -0.34
N VAL A 68 4.59 -2.30 0.33
CA VAL A 68 3.90 -0.99 0.31
C VAL A 68 3.67 -0.42 -1.09
N THR A 69 4.44 -0.87 -2.10
CA THR A 69 4.28 -0.50 -3.50
C THR A 69 3.03 -1.10 -4.16
N ALA A 70 2.39 -2.09 -3.52
CA ALA A 70 1.23 -2.79 -4.03
C ALA A 70 0.04 -2.71 -3.07
N LEU A 71 -1.15 -2.48 -3.62
CA LEU A 71 -2.40 -2.55 -2.87
C LEU A 71 -3.10 -3.90 -3.07
N LEU A 72 -3.84 -4.34 -2.05
CA LEU A 72 -4.62 -5.57 -2.08
C LEU A 72 -5.67 -5.50 -3.19
N ARG A 73 -5.74 -6.54 -4.03
CA ARG A 73 -6.72 -6.67 -5.13
C ARG A 73 -6.68 -5.49 -6.13
N ARG A 74 -5.53 -4.82 -6.29
CA ARG A 74 -5.30 -3.78 -7.31
C ARG A 74 -4.26 -4.24 -8.33
N ALA A 75 -4.54 -3.96 -9.60
CA ALA A 75 -3.63 -4.23 -10.70
C ALA A 75 -2.69 -3.05 -10.99
N ASP A 76 -2.85 -1.94 -10.28
CA ASP A 76 -2.01 -0.75 -10.39
C ASP A 76 -1.22 -0.58 -9.09
N THR A 77 0.03 -0.12 -9.21
CA THR A 77 0.89 0.15 -8.06
C THR A 77 0.30 1.27 -7.19
N ALA A 78 0.70 1.29 -5.92
CA ALA A 78 0.34 2.37 -5.00
C ALA A 78 0.74 3.74 -5.57
N ALA A 79 1.92 3.84 -6.21
CA ALA A 79 2.40 5.08 -6.83
C ALA A 79 1.45 5.62 -7.91
N VAL A 80 0.94 4.77 -8.81
CA VAL A 80 -0.02 5.17 -9.87
C VAL A 80 -1.36 5.61 -9.28
N ILE A 81 -1.81 4.93 -8.23
CA ILE A 81 -3.07 5.28 -7.57
C ILE A 81 -2.91 6.62 -6.82
N VAL A 82 -1.82 6.79 -6.08
CA VAL A 82 -1.52 8.03 -5.34
C VAL A 82 -1.32 9.20 -6.29
N SER A 83 -0.70 9.01 -7.47
CA SER A 83 -0.59 10.10 -8.45
C SER A 83 -1.95 10.58 -8.95
N ALA A 84 -2.93 9.68 -9.09
CA ALA A 84 -4.32 10.08 -9.40
C ALA A 84 -4.95 10.89 -8.27
N LEU A 85 -4.72 10.50 -7.01
CA LEU A 85 -5.22 11.24 -5.85
C LEU A 85 -4.58 12.64 -5.77
N ALA A 86 -3.27 12.73 -5.98
CA ALA A 86 -2.55 14.00 -5.99
C ALA A 86 -3.02 14.92 -7.11
N ALA A 87 -3.20 14.40 -8.34
CA ALA A 87 -3.75 15.17 -9.45
C ALA A 87 -5.15 15.72 -9.12
N LYS A 88 -6.00 14.92 -8.47
CA LYS A 88 -7.33 15.36 -8.03
C LYS A 88 -7.27 16.42 -6.93
N ALA A 89 -6.40 16.25 -5.94
CA ALA A 89 -6.34 17.12 -4.77
C ALA A 89 -5.66 18.45 -5.07
N VAL A 90 -4.52 18.42 -5.76
CA VAL A 90 -3.66 19.60 -6.00
C VAL A 90 -4.07 20.34 -7.26
N ARG A 91 -4.24 19.62 -8.38
CA ARG A 91 -4.53 20.21 -9.69
C ARG A 91 -6.02 20.32 -10.00
N ARG A 92 -6.88 19.78 -9.12
CA ARG A 92 -8.35 19.76 -9.26
C ARG A 92 -8.85 19.08 -10.55
N GLU A 93 -8.03 18.24 -11.18
CA GLU A 93 -8.34 17.62 -12.46
C GLU A 93 -9.60 16.71 -12.40
N GLY A 94 -10.28 16.59 -13.54
CA GLY A 94 -11.38 15.66 -13.72
C GLY A 94 -10.89 14.21 -13.86
N PHE A 95 -11.67 13.22 -13.39
CA PHE A 95 -11.24 11.82 -13.42
C PHE A 95 -10.95 11.28 -14.83
N ARG A 96 -11.60 11.82 -15.87
CA ARG A 96 -11.34 11.45 -17.28
C ARG A 96 -9.98 11.94 -17.75
N GLN A 97 -9.60 13.17 -17.37
CA GLN A 97 -8.30 13.75 -17.70
C GLN A 97 -7.16 12.99 -17.00
N ILE A 98 -7.33 12.70 -15.71
CA ILE A 98 -6.38 11.88 -14.94
C ILE A 98 -6.25 10.49 -15.57
N ALA A 99 -7.36 9.87 -15.98
CA ALA A 99 -7.36 8.56 -16.60
C ALA A 99 -6.63 8.55 -17.95
N ALA A 100 -6.81 9.58 -18.77
CA ALA A 100 -6.05 9.75 -20.01
C ALA A 100 -4.55 9.91 -19.73
N ALA A 101 -4.17 10.77 -18.78
CA ALA A 101 -2.77 11.00 -18.40
C ALA A 101 -2.06 9.73 -17.88
N LEU A 102 -2.79 8.87 -17.16
CA LEU A 102 -2.26 7.61 -16.62
C LEU A 102 -2.40 6.42 -17.57
N ALA A 103 -3.04 6.60 -18.74
CA ALA A 103 -3.43 5.53 -19.66
C ALA A 103 -4.22 4.40 -18.96
N ARG A 104 -5.25 4.78 -18.18
CA ARG A 104 -6.12 3.83 -17.43
C ARG A 104 -7.60 4.02 -17.76
N PRO A 105 -8.44 2.98 -17.57
CA PRO A 105 -9.88 3.14 -17.75
C PRO A 105 -10.47 4.19 -16.81
N ALA A 106 -11.32 5.06 -17.33
CA ALA A 106 -11.92 6.15 -16.57
C ALA A 106 -12.70 5.68 -15.33
N GLU A 107 -13.47 4.59 -15.44
CA GLU A 107 -14.22 4.01 -14.31
C GLU A 107 -13.29 3.42 -13.23
N THR A 108 -12.10 2.95 -13.60
CA THR A 108 -11.10 2.49 -12.63
C THR A 108 -10.59 3.66 -11.79
N VAL A 109 -10.19 4.76 -12.44
CA VAL A 109 -9.75 5.98 -11.75
C VAL A 109 -10.87 6.56 -10.90
N ARG A 110 -12.10 6.66 -11.45
CA ARG A 110 -13.28 7.10 -10.71
C ARG A 110 -13.50 6.26 -9.45
N GLY A 111 -13.36 4.94 -9.55
CA GLY A 111 -13.49 4.01 -8.43
C GLY A 111 -12.38 4.14 -7.38
N TRP A 112 -11.19 4.62 -7.72
CA TRP A 112 -10.14 4.96 -6.77
C TRP A 112 -10.44 6.27 -6.04
N LEU A 113 -10.74 7.32 -6.80
CA LEU A 113 -11.06 8.65 -6.24
C LEU A 113 -12.26 8.56 -5.29
N ARG A 114 -13.31 7.84 -5.67
CA ARG A 114 -14.50 7.65 -4.82
C ARG A 114 -14.17 6.96 -3.50
N ARG A 115 -13.45 5.83 -3.56
CA ARG A 115 -13.06 5.09 -2.33
C ARG A 115 -12.16 5.89 -1.42
N PHE A 116 -11.27 6.72 -1.97
CA PHE A 116 -10.44 7.60 -1.17
C PHE A 116 -11.27 8.72 -0.54
N ALA A 117 -12.18 9.35 -1.29
CA ALA A 117 -13.07 10.38 -0.77
C ALA A 117 -13.91 9.87 0.41
N GLU A 118 -14.46 8.65 0.32
CA GLU A 118 -15.19 7.97 1.41
C GLU A 118 -14.34 7.77 2.69
N ARG A 119 -13.01 7.82 2.60
CA ARG A 119 -12.07 7.59 3.70
C ARG A 119 -11.20 8.80 4.04
N ALA A 120 -11.36 9.92 3.33
CA ALA A 120 -10.44 11.04 3.38
C ALA A 120 -10.32 11.63 4.79
N LEU A 121 -11.43 11.73 5.53
CA LEU A 121 -11.43 12.24 6.91
C LEU A 121 -10.67 11.31 7.88
N ALA A 122 -10.87 9.99 7.76
CA ALA A 122 -10.17 9.02 8.61
C ALA A 122 -8.67 9.00 8.31
N VAL A 123 -8.30 9.11 7.02
CA VAL A 123 -6.92 9.27 6.59
C VAL A 123 -6.34 10.55 7.19
N ARG A 124 -7.01 11.70 7.02
CA ARG A 124 -6.59 12.98 7.60
C ARG A 124 -6.34 12.87 9.09
N SER A 125 -7.31 12.35 9.85
CA SER A 125 -7.18 12.17 11.30
C SER A 125 -5.95 11.33 11.69
N THR A 126 -5.73 10.21 10.99
CA THR A 126 -4.56 9.35 11.26
C THR A 126 -3.24 10.10 11.01
N PHE A 127 -3.13 10.78 9.87
CA PHE A 127 -1.93 11.53 9.52
C PHE A 127 -1.71 12.75 10.42
N THR A 128 -2.76 13.41 10.91
CA THR A 128 -2.66 14.48 11.90
C THR A 128 -2.12 13.97 13.23
N VAL A 129 -2.56 12.79 13.70
CA VAL A 129 -2.00 12.16 14.91
C VAL A 129 -0.53 11.81 14.72
N TRP A 130 -0.15 11.29 13.55
CA TRP A 130 1.24 10.96 13.25
C TRP A 130 2.13 12.19 13.12
N LEU A 131 1.64 13.26 12.50
CA LEU A 131 2.36 14.53 12.39
C LEU A 131 2.76 15.03 13.78
N ARG A 132 1.83 15.04 14.73
CA ARG A 132 2.10 15.40 16.12
C ARG A 132 3.12 14.48 16.80
N ALA A 133 3.12 13.20 16.47
CA ALA A 133 3.99 12.22 17.13
C ALA A 133 5.42 12.25 16.60
N VAL A 134 5.62 12.65 15.34
CA VAL A 134 6.92 12.57 14.64
C VAL A 134 7.60 13.93 14.55
N ASP A 135 6.84 15.02 14.47
CA ASP A 135 7.37 16.38 14.38
C ASP A 135 7.44 17.04 15.77
N ALA A 136 8.56 17.67 16.09
CA ALA A 136 8.77 18.37 17.36
C ALA A 136 7.98 19.70 17.42
N ASP A 137 7.69 20.33 16.29
CA ASP A 137 6.89 21.55 16.19
C ASP A 137 5.91 21.46 14.98
N PRO A 138 4.82 20.69 15.12
CA PRO A 138 3.94 20.38 14.00
C PRO A 138 3.08 21.59 13.59
N VAL A 139 3.17 22.00 12.32
CA VAL A 139 2.20 22.92 11.71
C VAL A 139 0.91 22.14 11.40
N MET A 140 -0.13 22.37 12.20
CA MET A 140 -1.38 21.62 12.08
C MET A 140 -2.16 22.05 10.83
N PRO A 141 -2.73 21.10 10.07
CA PRO A 141 -3.52 21.41 8.89
C PRO A 141 -4.81 22.14 9.26
N GLU A 142 -5.26 23.02 8.37
CA GLU A 142 -6.56 23.69 8.50
C GLU A 142 -7.74 22.70 8.58
N PRO A 143 -8.87 23.10 9.20
CA PRO A 143 -10.05 22.26 9.41
C PRO A 143 -10.64 21.59 8.16
#